data_AF-A0A821XT33-F1
#
_entry.id   AF-A0A821XT33-F1
#
_cell.length_a   1.000
_cell.length_b   1.000
_cell.length_c   1.000
_cell.angle_alpha   90.00
_cell.angle_beta   90.00
_cell.angle_gamma   90.00
#
_symmetry.space_group_name_H-M   'P 1'
#
loop_
_entity.id
_entity.type
_entity.pdbx_description
1 polymer ?
#
loop_
_entity_poly.entity_id
_entity_poly.type
_entity_poly.pdbx_seq_one_letter_code
_entity_poly.pdbx_strand_id
1 'polypeptide(L)'
;MGDRRKLHGEIERCLKKVTEGVETFDDVWQKVHLAPNHNQKDRYEQELKKEIKKLQRLRDQIKVWMSSTEIKDKKQLQEARKNIEQKMEKFKIVERETKTKAYSKEGLGAGQKLDPLEKEKEECT
;
A
#
# COMPACT_ATOMS: atom_id res chain seq x y z
N MET A 1 -16.32 -10.04 34.84
CA MET A 1 -15.40 -8.89 34.65
C MET A 1 -14.10 -9.22 33.91
N GLY A 2 -13.71 -10.51 33.76
CA GLY A 2 -12.46 -10.90 33.08
C GLY A 2 -12.45 -10.64 31.56
N ASP A 3 -13.56 -10.92 30.86
CA ASP A 3 -13.61 -10.82 29.39
C ASP A 3 -13.52 -9.39 28.87
N ARG A 4 -14.17 -8.44 29.57
CA ARG A 4 -14.05 -7.00 29.23
C ARG A 4 -12.61 -6.49 29.33
N ARG A 5 -11.83 -6.97 30.32
CA ARG A 5 -10.44 -6.57 30.50
C ARG A 5 -9.51 -7.23 29.48
N LYS A 6 -9.80 -8.48 29.10
CA LYS A 6 -9.11 -9.16 27.98
C LYS A 6 -9.34 -8.44 26.65
N LEU A 7 -10.60 -8.10 26.34
CA LEU A 7 -10.97 -7.37 25.12
C LEU A 7 -10.27 -6.01 25.04
N HIS A 8 -10.20 -5.27 26.14
CA HIS A 8 -9.49 -3.99 26.18
C HIS A 8 -8.01 -4.14 25.84
N GLY A 9 -7.33 -5.15 26.41
CA GLY A 9 -5.93 -5.42 26.08
C GLY A 9 -5.71 -5.91 24.64
N GLU A 10 -6.68 -6.59 24.04
CA GLU A 10 -6.64 -6.95 22.62
C GLU A 10 -6.76 -5.73 21.72
N ILE A 11 -7.65 -4.79 22.07
CA ILE A 11 -7.81 -3.53 21.36
C ILE A 11 -6.52 -2.72 21.42
N GLU A 12 -5.92 -2.54 22.60
CA GLU A 12 -4.65 -1.80 22.73
C GLU A 12 -3.52 -2.42 21.90
N ARG A 13 -3.39 -3.75 21.92
CA ARG A 13 -2.40 -4.46 21.08
C ARG A 13 -2.66 -4.26 19.59
N CYS A 14 -3.93 -4.26 19.18
CA CYS A 14 -4.30 -4.01 17.79
C CYS A 14 -3.96 -2.56 17.38
N LEU A 15 -4.29 -1.57 18.21
CA LEU A 15 -3.98 -0.16 17.95
C LEU A 15 -2.46 0.06 17.82
N LYS A 16 -1.64 -0.58 18.66
CA LYS A 16 -0.17 -0.58 18.50
C LYS A 16 0.27 -1.15 17.17
N LYS A 17 -0.23 -2.33 16.79
CA LYS A 17 0.08 -2.96 15.49
C LYS A 17 -0.35 -2.10 14.30
N VAL A 18 -1.46 -1.37 14.42
CA VAL A 18 -1.90 -0.42 13.38
C VAL A 18 -0.89 0.71 13.25
N THR A 19 -0.45 1.28 14.36
CA THR A 19 0.54 2.38 14.37
C THR A 19 1.87 1.92 13.77
N GLU A 20 2.41 0.79 14.24
CA GLU A 20 3.65 0.20 13.72
C GLU A 20 3.54 -0.15 12.22
N GLY A 21 2.41 -0.72 11.80
CA GLY A 21 2.17 -1.06 10.39
C GLY A 21 2.02 0.16 9.50
N VAL A 22 1.46 1.26 10.00
CA VAL A 22 1.36 2.54 9.28
C VAL A 22 2.74 3.17 9.10
N GLU A 23 3.57 3.19 10.15
CA GLU A 23 4.95 3.70 10.07
C GLU A 23 5.80 2.87 9.10
N THR A 24 5.70 1.53 9.20
CA THR A 24 6.38 0.62 8.27
C THR A 24 5.92 0.84 6.83
N PHE A 25 4.61 1.05 6.63
CA PHE A 25 4.08 1.34 5.30
C PHE A 25 4.67 2.63 4.72
N ASP A 26 4.75 3.71 5.51
CA ASP A 26 5.31 4.99 5.04
C ASP A 26 6.81 4.88 4.73
N ASP A 27 7.58 4.17 5.56
CA ASP A 27 9.02 3.93 5.33
C ASP A 27 9.26 3.13 4.05
N VAL A 28 8.54 2.01 3.86
CA VAL A 28 8.63 1.22 2.62
C VAL A 28 8.16 2.02 1.41
N TRP A 29 7.10 2.82 1.56
CA TRP A 29 6.60 3.68 0.49
C TRP A 29 7.66 4.68 0.03
N GLN A 30 8.37 5.31 0.97
CA GLN A 30 9.47 6.22 0.65
C GLN A 30 10.61 5.46 -0.06
N LYS A 31 10.94 4.25 0.40
CA LYS A 31 11.96 3.39 -0.25
C LYS A 31 11.58 3.00 -1.68
N VAL A 32 10.31 2.72 -1.98
CA VAL A 32 9.83 2.46 -3.36
C VAL A 32 10.11 3.67 -4.26
N HIS A 33 9.88 4.89 -3.77
CA HIS A 33 10.08 6.12 -4.56
C HIS A 33 11.55 6.47 -4.76
N LEU A 34 12.39 6.21 -3.75
CA LEU A 34 13.82 6.50 -3.78
C LEU A 34 14.66 5.39 -4.43
N ALA A 35 14.10 4.19 -4.60
CA ALA A 35 14.84 3.05 -5.14
C ALA A 35 15.37 3.35 -6.57
N PRO A 36 16.70 3.26 -6.78
CA PRO A 36 17.33 3.66 -8.05
C PRO A 36 17.21 2.59 -9.15
N ASN A 37 16.87 1.34 -8.80
CA ASN A 37 16.81 0.22 -9.74
C ASN A 37 15.51 -0.58 -9.61
N HIS A 38 15.20 -1.33 -10.66
CA HIS A 38 13.96 -2.09 -10.79
C HIS A 38 13.81 -3.20 -9.75
N ASN A 39 14.86 -3.98 -9.50
CA ASN A 39 14.81 -5.09 -8.55
C ASN A 39 14.49 -4.63 -7.12
N GLN A 40 15.05 -3.48 -6.68
CA GLN A 40 14.72 -2.91 -5.38
C GLN A 40 13.29 -2.37 -5.35
N LYS A 41 12.83 -1.71 -6.43
CA LYS A 41 11.42 -1.30 -6.55
C LYS A 41 10.46 -2.47 -6.41
N ASP A 42 10.64 -3.55 -7.20
CA ASP A 42 9.78 -4.73 -7.13
C ASP A 42 9.76 -5.34 -5.71
N ARG A 43 10.93 -5.42 -5.07
CA ARG A 43 11.03 -5.92 -3.70
C ARG A 43 10.23 -5.07 -2.72
N TYR A 44 10.42 -3.76 -2.75
CA TYR A 44 9.72 -2.85 -1.84
C TYR A 44 8.22 -2.77 -2.14
N GLU A 45 7.80 -2.89 -3.40
CA GLU A 45 6.38 -2.98 -3.77
C GLU A 45 5.72 -4.25 -3.23
N GLN A 46 6.42 -5.38 -3.26
CA GLN A 46 5.94 -6.62 -2.64
C GLN A 46 5.84 -6.48 -1.11
N GLU A 47 6.82 -5.83 -0.46
CA GLU A 47 6.78 -5.53 0.97
C GLU A 47 5.60 -4.61 1.31
N LEU A 48 5.40 -3.54 0.54
CA LEU A 48 4.29 -2.61 0.68
C LEU A 48 2.93 -3.31 0.53
N LYS A 49 2.81 -4.23 -0.45
CA LYS A 49 1.62 -5.06 -0.66
C LYS A 49 1.36 -6.05 0.47
N LYS A 50 2.39 -6.59 1.09
CA LYS A 50 2.25 -7.44 2.28
C LYS A 50 1.78 -6.63 3.48
N GLU A 51 2.34 -5.44 3.68
CA GLU A 51 2.01 -4.59 4.82
C GLU A 51 0.59 -4.04 4.71
N ILE A 52 0.16 -3.60 3.53
CA ILE A 52 -1.22 -3.12 3.34
C ILE A 52 -2.26 -4.22 3.60
N LYS A 53 -1.97 -5.47 3.25
CA LYS A 53 -2.84 -6.61 3.56
C LYS A 53 -2.95 -6.87 5.06
N LYS A 54 -1.89 -6.64 5.85
CA LYS A 54 -1.96 -6.73 7.31
C LYS A 54 -2.85 -5.62 7.89
N LEU A 55 -2.65 -4.39 7.44
CA LEU A 55 -3.48 -3.24 7.84
C LEU A 55 -4.96 -3.48 7.50
N GLN A 56 -5.28 -4.03 6.33
CA GLN A 56 -6.64 -4.41 5.94
C GLN A 56 -7.28 -5.39 6.94
N ARG A 57 -6.55 -6.44 7.36
CA ARG A 57 -7.06 -7.41 8.36
C ARG A 57 -7.32 -6.75 9.71
N LEU A 58 -6.42 -5.87 10.15
CA LEU A 58 -6.61 -5.10 11.39
C LEU A 58 -7.83 -4.17 11.27
N ARG A 59 -8.03 -3.53 10.12
CA ARG A 59 -9.19 -2.68 9.84
C ARG A 59 -10.50 -3.46 9.93
N ASP A 60 -10.55 -4.67 9.39
CA ASP A 60 -11.76 -5.50 9.45
C ASP A 60 -12.03 -6.03 10.87
N GLN A 61 -10.98 -6.37 11.62
CA GLN A 61 -11.10 -6.66 13.06
C GLN A 61 -11.66 -5.47 13.83
N ILE A 62 -11.13 -4.26 13.57
CA ILE A 62 -11.61 -3.01 14.16
C ILE A 62 -13.08 -2.78 13.80
N LYS A 63 -13.50 -3.07 12.56
CA LYS A 63 -14.90 -2.96 12.15
C LYS A 63 -15.82 -3.89 12.96
N VAL A 64 -15.39 -5.14 13.22
CA VAL A 64 -16.15 -6.07 14.07
C VAL A 64 -16.29 -5.53 15.49
N TRP A 65 -15.20 -5.02 16.08
CA TRP A 65 -15.22 -4.41 17.40
C TRP A 65 -16.11 -3.15 17.45
N MET A 66 -16.09 -2.31 16.42
CA MET A 66 -16.98 -1.16 16.33
C MET A 66 -18.47 -1.56 16.27
N SER A 67 -18.80 -2.74 15.75
CA SER A 67 -20.17 -3.26 15.76
C SER A 67 -20.55 -3.91 17.10
N SER A 68 -19.58 -4.23 17.97
CA SER A 68 -19.84 -4.78 19.30
C SER A 68 -20.48 -3.74 20.23
N THR A 69 -21.41 -4.20 21.06
CA THR A 69 -22.08 -3.41 22.12
C THR A 69 -21.26 -3.36 23.41
N GLU A 70 -20.24 -4.21 23.55
CA GLU A 70 -19.37 -4.27 24.73
C GLU A 70 -18.39 -3.08 24.80
N ILE A 71 -18.14 -2.43 23.67
CA ILE A 71 -17.23 -1.29 23.55
C ILE A 71 -18.03 0.01 23.62
N LYS A 72 -17.84 0.74 24.71
CA LYS A 72 -18.50 2.04 24.95
C LYS A 72 -17.84 3.18 24.19
N ASP A 73 -16.51 3.28 24.25
CA ASP A 73 -15.77 4.31 23.52
C ASP A 73 -15.17 3.73 22.24
N LYS A 74 -15.62 4.26 21.10
CA LYS A 74 -15.21 3.81 19.76
C LYS A 74 -14.32 4.85 19.06
N LYS A 75 -13.98 5.96 19.70
CA LYS A 75 -13.21 7.06 19.06
C LYS A 75 -11.85 6.58 18.55
N GLN A 76 -11.09 5.88 19.39
CA GLN A 76 -9.77 5.36 19.00
C GLN A 76 -9.86 4.32 17.87
N LEU A 77 -10.88 3.46 17.91
CA LEU A 77 -11.14 2.49 16.84
C LEU A 77 -11.52 3.18 15.52
N GLN A 78 -12.33 4.23 15.58
CA GLN A 78 -12.69 5.04 14.41
C GLN A 78 -11.48 5.74 13.80
N GLU A 79 -10.61 6.33 14.63
CA GLU A 79 -9.40 7.00 14.17
C GLU A 79 -8.42 6.01 13.53
N ALA A 80 -8.15 4.88 14.18
CA ALA A 80 -7.31 3.83 13.64
C ALA A 80 -7.84 3.29 12.31
N ARG A 81 -9.16 3.05 12.21
CA ARG A 81 -9.80 2.65 10.96
C ARG A 81 -9.62 3.68 9.84
N LYS A 82 -9.84 4.96 10.14
CA LYS A 82 -9.68 6.05 9.17
C LYS A 82 -8.23 6.16 8.69
N ASN A 83 -7.26 6.02 9.60
CA ASN A 83 -5.85 6.06 9.27
C ASN A 83 -5.47 4.91 8.32
N ILE A 84 -5.94 3.67 8.59
CA ILE A 84 -5.73 2.54 7.67
C ILE A 84 -6.36 2.79 6.30
N GLU A 85 -7.60 3.29 6.25
CA GLU A 85 -8.30 3.58 4.99
C GLU A 85 -7.55 4.62 4.14
N GLN A 86 -6.94 5.63 4.78
CA GLN A 86 -6.08 6.59 4.08
C GLN A 86 -4.83 5.93 3.48
N LYS A 87 -4.18 5.02 4.20
CA LYS A 87 -3.01 4.28 3.66
C LYS A 87 -3.41 3.33 2.53
N MET A 88 -4.59 2.72 2.60
CA MET A 88 -5.14 1.91 1.51
C MET A 88 -5.33 2.71 0.22
N GLU A 89 -5.85 3.93 0.34
CA GLU A 89 -6.02 4.78 -0.83
C GLU A 89 -4.68 5.23 -1.42
N LYS A 90 -3.70 5.58 -0.57
CA LYS A 90 -2.32 5.83 -1.01
C LYS A 90 -1.72 4.63 -1.74
N PHE A 91 -1.91 3.41 -1.22
CA PHE A 91 -1.42 2.19 -1.87
C PHE A 91 -2.04 1.98 -3.25
N LYS A 92 -3.33 2.25 -3.44
CA LYS A 92 -3.97 2.11 -4.77
C LYS A 92 -3.37 3.04 -5.81
N ILE A 93 -3.03 4.28 -5.43
CA ILE A 93 -2.40 5.25 -6.34
C ILE A 93 -1.05 4.70 -6.81
N VAL A 94 -0.22 4.23 -5.87
CA VAL A 94 1.07 3.61 -6.19
C VAL A 94 0.90 2.36 -7.04
N GLU A 95 -0.02 1.46 -6.67
CA GLU A 95 -0.26 0.22 -7.43
C GLU A 95 -0.71 0.53 -8.87
N ARG A 96 -1.53 1.57 -9.06
CA ARG A 96 -1.94 2.03 -10.39
C ARG A 96 -0.75 2.59 -11.16
N GLU A 97 0.02 3.51 -10.58
CA GLU A 97 1.18 4.10 -11.26
C GLU A 97 2.23 3.06 -11.63
N THR A 98 2.55 2.14 -10.71
CA THR A 98 3.47 1.04 -10.95
C THR A 98 2.97 0.15 -12.08
N LYS A 99 1.69 -0.27 -12.05
CA LYS A 99 1.13 -1.13 -13.09
C LYS A 99 1.14 -0.43 -14.45
N THR A 100 0.72 0.83 -14.52
CA THR A 100 0.74 1.58 -15.78
C THR A 100 2.18 1.76 -16.29
N LYS A 101 3.14 2.09 -15.42
CA LYS A 101 4.56 2.19 -15.79
C LYS A 101 5.18 0.85 -16.17
N ALA A 102 4.74 -0.27 -15.57
CA ALA A 102 5.19 -1.62 -15.93
C ALA A 102 4.72 -1.99 -17.35
N TYR A 103 3.45 -1.77 -17.66
CA TYR A 103 2.93 -1.98 -19.03
C TYR A 103 3.58 -1.03 -20.06
N SER A 104 3.89 0.22 -19.69
CA SER A 104 4.61 1.15 -20.56
C SER A 104 6.11 0.85 -20.71
N LYS A 105 6.70 0.03 -19.85
CA LYS A 105 8.14 -0.30 -19.86
C LYS A 105 8.44 -1.70 -20.40
N GLU A 106 7.54 -2.67 -20.23
CA GLU A 106 7.68 -4.01 -20.82
C GLU A 106 7.60 -4.01 -22.36
N GLY A 107 7.09 -2.94 -22.98
CA GLY A 107 7.17 -2.74 -24.44
C GLY A 107 8.53 -2.27 -24.96
N LEU A 108 9.47 -1.87 -24.10
CA LEU A 108 10.76 -1.27 -24.49
C LEU A 108 11.98 -2.13 -24.11
N GLY A 109 11.76 -3.32 -23.55
CA GLY A 109 12.82 -4.20 -23.04
C GLY A 109 13.13 -5.44 -23.89
N ALA A 110 12.38 -5.68 -24.98
CA ALA A 110 12.57 -6.85 -25.83
C ALA A 110 12.73 -6.45 -27.30
N GLY A 111 13.97 -6.25 -27.72
CA GLY A 111 14.37 -6.40 -29.12
C GLY A 111 14.27 -5.13 -29.98
N GLN A 112 15.41 -4.80 -30.56
CA GLN A 112 15.55 -3.94 -31.73
C GLN A 112 14.49 -4.30 -32.80
N LYS A 113 13.82 -3.29 -33.37
CA LYS A 113 13.79 -2.98 -34.83
C LYS A 113 12.55 -2.14 -35.19
N LEU A 114 12.84 -1.00 -35.84
CA LEU A 114 12.01 -0.28 -36.82
C LEU A 114 10.81 0.49 -36.28
N ASP A 115 10.98 1.80 -36.14
CA ASP A 115 9.95 2.78 -36.50
C ASP A 115 10.10 3.09 -38.01
N PRO A 116 9.20 2.62 -38.90
CA PRO A 116 9.31 2.86 -40.34
C PRO A 116 8.86 4.26 -40.79
N LEU A 117 8.48 5.16 -39.88
CA LEU A 117 7.81 6.41 -40.24
C LEU A 117 8.70 7.68 -40.18
N GLU A 118 9.99 7.54 -39.87
CA GLU A 118 10.96 8.64 -39.97
C GLU A 118 11.85 8.55 -41.22
N LYS A 119 11.39 7.85 -42.28
CA LYS A 119 12.15 7.67 -43.53
C LYS A 119 11.80 8.63 -44.67
N GLU A 120 10.99 9.67 -44.47
CA GLU A 120 10.56 10.53 -45.58
C GLU A 120 10.75 12.04 -45.39
N LYS A 121 11.57 12.50 -44.43
CA LYS A 121 11.77 13.96 -44.24
C LYS A 121 13.19 14.49 -44.19
N GLU A 122 14.22 13.67 -44.39
CA GLU A 122 15.59 14.17 -44.55
C GLU A 122 16.23 13.56 -45.82
N GLU A 123 16.70 14.46 -46.70
CA GLU A 123 17.58 14.27 -47.87
C GLU A 123 16.90 13.72 -49.15
N CYS A 124 16.07 14.49 -49.86
CA CYS A 124 16.49 15.45 -50.89
C CYS A 124 17.90 16.04 -50.71
N THR A 125 18.92 15.36 -51.25
CA THR A 125 20.12 15.91 -51.94
C THR A 125 20.73 14.82 -52.80
#